data_AF-A0A7C7KGP1-F1
#
_entry.id   AF-A0A7C7KGP1-F1
#
_cell.length_a   1.000
_cell.length_b   1.000
_cell.length_c   1.000
_cell.angle_alpha   90.00
_cell.angle_beta   90.00
_cell.angle_gamma   90.00
#
_symmetry.space_group_name_H-M   'P 1'
#
loop_
_entity.id
_entity.type
_entity.pdbx_description
1 polymer ?
#
loop_
_entity_poly.entity_id
_entity_poly.type
_entity_poly.pdbx_seq_one_letter_code
_entity_poly.pdbx_strand_id
1 'polypeptide(L)'
;NDEREQTLNQILVEMDGFDTSVNVIVIAATNRPDILDPALLRPGRFDRRVTVDNPDVKGRTEILDVHAKGKPLEESADLSDIAKQTPGFTGADLANLINEGALLAARKNQTKITADNLTEAIDRVSMGPAKKNKVISEKDRKLTAYHEAGHGLVSHFVPGGRPVAKISIVSRGHAGGFTRWEQEDQSYYSRDELEAQITTAMGGRSAEVMKCGDITTGATNDFEQATTIARQMIMRYGMSDRLTHRSFGRKQEVIFLGREMSEERNYSLKTEQVIDSEIDRLLKNGENKANEILNTHEDILDSVANFLLKHETLDRDQFRDVVEGKIPIMKKVDENDKSTAPSEGETLTNTKLQNKKSGPKPQATS
;
A
#
# COMPACT_ATOMS: atom_id res chain seq x y z
N ASN A 1 -34.18 6.68 15.68
CA ASN A 1 -33.51 6.33 16.96
C ASN A 1 -34.28 5.26 17.72
N ASP A 2 -35.61 5.35 17.80
CA ASP A 2 -36.46 4.39 18.54
C ASP A 2 -36.25 2.92 18.17
N GLU A 3 -36.15 2.54 16.89
CA GLU A 3 -35.96 1.13 16.51
C GLU A 3 -34.61 0.56 16.98
N ARG A 4 -33.55 1.37 16.97
CA ARG A 4 -32.22 0.95 17.42
C ARG A 4 -32.22 0.70 18.93
N GLU A 5 -32.82 1.61 19.68
CA GLU A 5 -32.93 1.49 21.14
C GLU A 5 -33.85 0.33 21.54
N GLN A 6 -34.97 0.15 20.84
CA GLN A 6 -35.88 -0.97 21.08
C GLN A 6 -35.21 -2.32 20.82
N THR A 7 -34.49 -2.45 19.70
CA THR A 7 -33.75 -3.68 19.36
C THR A 7 -32.64 -3.95 20.37
N LEU A 8 -31.90 -2.92 20.77
CA LEU A 8 -30.86 -3.04 21.79
C LEU A 8 -31.45 -3.50 23.13
N ASN A 9 -32.51 -2.85 23.60
CA ASN A 9 -33.17 -3.21 24.85
C ASN A 9 -33.70 -4.64 24.82
N GLN A 10 -34.23 -5.10 23.68
CA GLN A 10 -34.64 -6.51 23.56
C GLN A 10 -33.47 -7.46 23.76
N ILE A 11 -32.32 -7.20 23.12
CA ILE A 11 -31.11 -8.02 23.30
C ILE A 11 -30.70 -8.03 24.78
N LEU A 12 -30.72 -6.88 25.45
CA LEU A 12 -30.36 -6.79 26.87
C LEU A 12 -31.30 -7.61 27.77
N VAL A 13 -32.61 -7.57 27.51
CA VAL A 13 -33.61 -8.34 28.26
C VAL A 13 -33.43 -9.84 28.05
N GLU A 14 -33.18 -10.28 26.82
CA GLU A 14 -32.93 -11.70 26.53
C GLU A 14 -31.62 -12.19 27.16
N MET A 15 -30.56 -11.36 27.15
CA MET A 15 -29.28 -11.70 27.78
C MET A 15 -29.38 -11.82 29.30
N ASP A 16 -30.14 -10.94 29.95
CA ASP A 16 -30.38 -11.00 31.40
C ASP A 16 -31.41 -12.09 31.78
N GLY A 17 -32.22 -12.54 30.82
CA GLY A 17 -33.33 -13.48 31.00
C GLY A 17 -32.97 -14.96 30.88
N PHE A 18 -31.71 -15.31 30.58
CA PHE A 18 -31.28 -16.70 30.54
C PHE A 18 -31.31 -17.33 31.94
N ASP A 19 -32.05 -18.43 32.08
CA ASP A 19 -31.95 -19.29 33.26
C ASP A 19 -30.58 -19.99 33.25
N THR A 20 -29.92 -20.03 34.41
CA THR A 20 -28.63 -20.70 34.62
C THR A 20 -28.62 -22.20 34.26
N SER A 21 -29.79 -22.79 34.04
CA SER A 21 -29.98 -24.17 33.58
C SER A 21 -29.70 -24.37 32.08
N VAL A 22 -29.65 -23.31 31.27
CA VAL A 22 -29.45 -23.39 29.82
C VAL A 22 -28.01 -23.02 29.44
N ASN A 23 -27.29 -23.96 28.82
CA ASN A 23 -25.91 -23.75 28.35
C ASN A 23 -25.88 -23.04 26.99
N VAL A 24 -26.20 -21.74 26.95
CA VAL A 24 -26.07 -20.90 25.75
C VAL A 24 -24.84 -20.00 25.88
N ILE A 25 -24.00 -19.96 24.83
CA ILE A 25 -22.88 -19.02 24.72
C ILE A 25 -23.20 -18.06 23.57
N VAL A 26 -23.21 -16.76 23.87
CA VAL A 26 -23.44 -15.69 22.89
C VAL A 26 -22.09 -15.08 22.49
N ILE A 27 -21.81 -15.05 21.19
CA ILE A 27 -20.58 -14.45 20.62
C ILE A 27 -20.99 -13.34 19.66
N ALA A 28 -20.29 -12.20 19.71
CA ALA A 28 -20.44 -11.09 18.80
C ALA A 28 -19.07 -10.58 18.32
N ALA A 29 -19.03 -9.96 17.14
CA ALA A 29 -17.83 -9.35 16.58
C ALA A 29 -18.10 -7.89 16.20
N THR A 30 -17.13 -7.00 16.46
CA THR A 30 -17.19 -5.60 16.05
C THR A 30 -15.78 -5.07 15.76
N ASN A 31 -15.67 -4.21 14.74
CA ASN A 31 -14.44 -3.45 14.48
C ASN A 31 -14.42 -2.10 15.22
N ARG A 32 -15.51 -1.77 15.93
CA ARG A 32 -15.70 -0.50 16.63
C ARG A 32 -16.23 -0.73 18.05
N PRO A 33 -15.37 -1.17 18.98
CA PRO A 33 -15.78 -1.37 20.38
C PRO A 33 -16.08 -0.05 21.10
N ASP A 34 -15.57 1.07 20.58
CA ASP A 34 -15.72 2.43 21.09
C ASP A 34 -17.17 2.96 21.02
N ILE A 35 -17.94 2.55 20.00
CA ILE A 35 -19.33 3.01 19.80
C ILE A 35 -20.38 2.11 20.43
N LEU A 36 -19.96 1.01 21.06
CA LEU A 36 -20.88 0.08 21.69
C LEU A 36 -21.52 0.74 22.92
N ASP A 37 -22.81 0.43 23.14
CA ASP A 37 -23.46 0.85 24.37
C ASP A 37 -22.76 0.20 25.57
N PRO A 38 -22.30 0.97 26.58
CA PRO A 38 -21.66 0.43 27.77
C PRO A 38 -22.51 -0.60 28.52
N ALA A 39 -23.83 -0.57 28.36
CA ALA A 39 -24.76 -1.55 28.93
C ALA A 39 -24.52 -2.97 28.40
N LEU A 40 -24.12 -3.14 27.13
CA LEU A 40 -23.78 -4.45 26.56
C LEU A 40 -22.55 -5.08 27.21
N LEU A 41 -21.68 -4.24 27.76
CA LEU A 41 -20.35 -4.59 28.23
C LEU A 41 -20.32 -4.84 29.75
N ARG A 42 -21.48 -4.85 30.41
CA ARG A 42 -21.61 -5.11 31.84
C ARG A 42 -21.50 -6.61 32.13
N PRO A 43 -21.05 -7.00 33.35
CA PRO A 43 -21.03 -8.40 33.78
C PRO A 43 -22.39 -9.09 33.58
N GLY A 44 -22.36 -10.34 33.10
CA GLY A 44 -23.57 -11.11 32.75
C GLY A 44 -24.04 -10.96 31.30
N ARG A 45 -23.42 -10.06 30.52
CA ARG A 45 -23.70 -9.87 29.08
C ARG A 45 -22.45 -10.18 28.26
N PHE A 46 -21.88 -9.21 27.54
CA PHE A 46 -20.56 -9.36 26.90
C PHE A 46 -19.44 -8.95 27.86
N ASP A 47 -19.25 -9.77 28.89
CA ASP A 47 -18.29 -9.54 29.97
C ASP A 47 -16.86 -9.98 29.60
N ARG A 48 -16.71 -10.86 28.61
CA ARG A 48 -15.43 -11.29 28.04
C ARG A 48 -15.18 -10.62 26.70
N ARG A 49 -13.98 -10.05 26.57
CA ARG A 49 -13.48 -9.47 25.32
C ARG A 49 -12.22 -10.22 24.92
N VAL A 50 -12.22 -10.69 23.67
CA VAL A 50 -11.05 -11.27 23.03
C VAL A 50 -10.73 -10.38 21.85
N THR A 51 -9.62 -9.66 21.93
CA THR A 51 -9.12 -8.87 20.80
C THR A 51 -8.46 -9.83 19.82
N VAL A 52 -8.87 -9.75 18.56
CA VAL A 52 -8.23 -10.48 17.46
C VAL A 52 -7.40 -9.46 16.69
N ASP A 53 -6.11 -9.41 17.02
CA ASP A 53 -5.17 -8.53 16.36
C ASP A 53 -4.79 -9.05 14.96
N ASN A 54 -4.18 -8.18 14.15
CA ASN A 54 -3.64 -8.60 12.87
C ASN A 54 -2.55 -9.68 13.06
N PRO A 55 -2.48 -10.66 12.15
CA PRO A 55 -1.52 -11.75 12.26
C PRO A 55 -0.07 -11.26 12.10
N ASP A 56 0.83 -11.83 12.90
CA ASP A 56 2.28 -11.68 12.75
C ASP A 56 2.81 -12.52 11.57
N VAL A 57 4.10 -12.42 11.22
CA VAL A 57 4.70 -13.19 10.10
C VAL A 57 4.35 -14.68 10.17
N LYS A 58 4.40 -15.27 11.38
CA LYS A 58 4.12 -16.69 11.57
C LYS A 58 2.65 -17.00 11.36
N GLY A 59 1.75 -16.22 11.95
CA GLY A 59 0.30 -16.33 11.76
C GLY A 59 -0.09 -16.13 10.30
N ARG A 60 0.54 -15.18 9.59
CA ARG A 60 0.33 -15.00 8.15
C ARG A 60 0.75 -16.23 7.36
N THR A 61 1.89 -16.85 7.70
CA THR A 61 2.34 -18.10 7.07
C THR A 61 1.34 -19.24 7.31
N GLU A 62 0.88 -19.43 8.53
CA GLU A 62 -0.11 -20.46 8.88
C GLU A 62 -1.46 -20.24 8.17
N ILE A 63 -1.91 -18.98 8.06
CA ILE A 63 -3.13 -18.61 7.32
C ILE A 63 -2.96 -18.90 5.82
N LEU A 64 -1.81 -18.53 5.23
CA LEU A 64 -1.50 -18.83 3.84
C LEU A 64 -1.50 -20.35 3.60
N ASP A 65 -0.90 -21.14 4.50
CA ASP A 65 -0.90 -22.61 4.43
C ASP A 65 -2.33 -23.18 4.42
N VAL A 66 -3.22 -22.65 5.27
CA VAL A 66 -4.62 -23.08 5.30
C VAL A 66 -5.32 -22.78 3.96
N HIS A 67 -5.12 -21.60 3.39
CA HIS A 67 -5.75 -21.19 2.13
C HIS A 67 -5.07 -21.76 0.87
N ALA A 68 -3.85 -22.26 1.01
CA ALA A 68 -3.10 -22.99 0.00
C ALA A 68 -3.54 -24.45 -0.14
N LYS A 69 -4.11 -25.05 0.91
CA LYS A 69 -4.58 -26.45 0.88
C LYS A 69 -5.52 -26.70 -0.31
N GLY A 70 -5.19 -27.71 -1.10
CA GLY A 70 -5.97 -28.11 -2.29
C GLY A 70 -5.66 -27.30 -3.55
N LYS A 71 -4.73 -26.34 -3.52
CA LYS A 71 -4.28 -25.59 -4.69
C LYS A 71 -2.89 -26.08 -5.14
N PRO A 72 -2.65 -26.24 -6.46
CA PRO A 72 -1.36 -26.71 -6.95
C PRO A 72 -0.33 -25.58 -6.87
N LEU A 73 0.53 -25.59 -5.86
CA LEU A 73 1.68 -24.67 -5.74
C LEU A 73 2.93 -25.29 -6.37
N GLU A 74 3.77 -24.45 -6.95
CA GLU A 74 5.12 -24.84 -7.37
C GLU A 74 6.07 -24.93 -6.16
N GLU A 75 7.08 -25.81 -6.21
CA GLU A 75 8.08 -25.95 -5.13
C GLU A 75 8.88 -24.66 -4.88
N SER A 76 8.96 -23.78 -5.88
CA SER A 76 9.61 -22.47 -5.80
C SER A 76 8.81 -21.44 -4.98
N ALA A 77 7.52 -21.71 -4.72
CA ALA A 77 6.61 -20.77 -4.07
C ALA A 77 6.63 -20.94 -2.54
N ASP A 78 7.64 -20.37 -1.88
CA ASP A 78 7.72 -20.34 -0.43
C ASP A 78 6.74 -19.32 0.17
N LEU A 79 5.72 -19.83 0.87
CA LEU A 79 4.69 -19.01 1.53
C LEU A 79 5.26 -18.18 2.69
N SER A 80 6.38 -18.61 3.29
CA SER A 80 7.08 -17.86 4.34
C SER A 80 7.62 -16.54 3.81
N ASP A 81 8.14 -16.54 2.58
CA ASP A 81 8.65 -15.33 1.93
C ASP A 81 7.51 -14.41 1.47
N ILE A 82 6.36 -14.97 1.11
CA ILE A 82 5.13 -14.20 0.84
C ILE A 82 4.59 -13.56 2.12
N ALA A 83 4.64 -14.25 3.27
CA ALA A 83 4.22 -13.72 4.56
C ALA A 83 5.05 -12.50 5.01
N LYS A 84 6.36 -12.50 4.71
CA LYS A 84 7.26 -11.35 4.95
C LYS A 84 6.93 -10.15 4.07
N GLN A 85 6.42 -10.38 2.86
CA GLN A 85 6.05 -9.35 1.90
C GLN A 85 4.61 -8.83 2.08
N THR A 86 3.84 -9.38 3.02
CA THR A 86 2.43 -9.03 3.30
C THR A 86 2.18 -8.48 4.71
N PRO A 87 3.03 -7.57 5.21
CA PRO A 87 2.85 -6.94 6.52
C PRO A 87 1.53 -6.17 6.58
N GLY A 88 0.84 -6.28 7.72
CA GLY A 88 -0.46 -5.65 7.94
C GLY A 88 -1.64 -6.29 7.21
N PHE A 89 -1.43 -7.35 6.40
CA PHE A 89 -2.53 -8.06 5.75
C PHE A 89 -3.36 -8.80 6.79
N THR A 90 -4.69 -8.70 6.66
CA THR A 90 -5.64 -9.48 7.45
C THR A 90 -5.75 -10.91 6.90
N GLY A 91 -6.37 -11.82 7.67
CA GLY A 91 -6.62 -13.18 7.18
C GLY A 91 -7.47 -13.20 5.89
N ALA A 92 -8.39 -12.25 5.73
CA ALA A 92 -9.18 -12.09 4.51
C ALA A 92 -8.34 -11.65 3.32
N ASP A 93 -7.38 -10.74 3.52
CA ASP A 93 -6.48 -10.27 2.46
C ASP A 93 -5.57 -11.40 1.97
N LEU A 94 -5.05 -12.22 2.89
CA LEU A 94 -4.23 -13.39 2.56
C LEU A 94 -5.02 -14.47 1.80
N ALA A 95 -6.26 -14.72 2.20
CA ALA A 95 -7.16 -15.61 1.47
C ALA A 95 -7.40 -15.11 0.03
N ASN A 96 -7.62 -13.80 -0.12
CA ASN A 96 -7.81 -13.17 -1.41
C ASN A 96 -6.54 -13.21 -2.27
N LEU A 97 -5.36 -12.99 -1.67
CA LEU A 97 -4.06 -13.09 -2.34
C LEU A 97 -3.87 -14.46 -3.00
N ILE A 98 -4.12 -15.57 -2.29
CA ILE A 98 -3.98 -16.91 -2.87
C ILE A 98 -4.99 -17.11 -4.01
N ASN A 99 -6.21 -16.59 -3.88
CA ASN A 99 -7.22 -16.66 -4.95
C ASN A 99 -6.78 -15.89 -6.20
N GLU A 100 -6.27 -14.67 -6.04
CA GLU A 100 -5.74 -13.88 -7.14
C GLU A 100 -4.51 -14.54 -7.79
N GLY A 101 -3.61 -15.13 -7.00
CA GLY A 101 -2.49 -15.91 -7.50
C GLY A 101 -2.93 -17.10 -8.37
N ALA A 102 -3.99 -17.81 -7.94
CA ALA A 102 -4.58 -18.90 -8.72
C ALA A 102 -5.23 -18.39 -10.03
N LEU A 103 -5.93 -17.26 -9.98
CA LEU A 103 -6.54 -16.66 -11.16
C LEU A 103 -5.48 -16.18 -12.17
N LEU A 104 -4.36 -15.65 -11.69
CA LEU A 104 -3.22 -15.24 -12.51
C LEU A 104 -2.56 -16.45 -13.18
N ALA A 105 -2.36 -17.55 -12.43
CA ALA A 105 -1.86 -18.80 -12.98
C ALA A 105 -2.78 -19.33 -14.10
N ALA A 106 -4.09 -19.37 -13.84
CA ALA A 106 -5.09 -19.81 -14.81
C ALA A 106 -5.10 -18.94 -16.08
N ARG A 107 -4.98 -17.61 -15.94
CA ARG A 107 -4.89 -16.69 -17.09
C ARG A 107 -3.66 -16.93 -17.96
N LYS A 108 -2.55 -17.36 -17.36
CA LYS A 108 -1.31 -17.74 -18.07
C LYS A 108 -1.32 -19.19 -18.56
N ASN A 109 -2.44 -19.90 -18.44
CA ASN A 109 -2.56 -21.34 -18.72
C ASN A 109 -1.54 -22.20 -17.96
N GLN A 110 -1.14 -21.78 -16.76
CA GLN A 110 -0.23 -22.53 -15.90
C GLN A 110 -1.00 -23.56 -15.08
N THR A 111 -0.40 -24.74 -14.88
CA THR A 111 -0.99 -25.82 -14.09
C THR A 111 -0.69 -25.70 -12.60
N LYS A 112 0.33 -24.92 -12.23
CA LYS A 112 0.72 -24.63 -10.85
C LYS A 112 0.83 -23.12 -10.62
N ILE A 113 0.60 -22.70 -9.39
CA ILE A 113 0.77 -21.33 -8.91
C ILE A 113 2.26 -21.13 -8.57
N THR A 114 2.92 -20.23 -9.29
CA THR A 114 4.34 -19.90 -9.09
C THR A 114 4.53 -18.75 -8.10
N ALA A 115 5.76 -18.57 -7.60
CA ALA A 115 6.14 -17.43 -6.75
C ALA A 115 5.83 -16.07 -7.40
N ASP A 116 6.03 -15.95 -8.72
CA ASP A 116 5.76 -14.72 -9.47
C ASP A 116 4.26 -14.37 -9.50
N ASN A 117 3.39 -15.38 -9.55
CA ASN A 117 1.93 -15.15 -9.50
C ASN A 117 1.50 -14.67 -8.12
N LEU A 118 2.08 -15.21 -7.05
CA LEU A 118 1.81 -14.75 -5.68
C LEU A 118 2.34 -13.34 -5.46
N THR A 119 3.53 -13.03 -5.97
CA THR A 119 4.13 -11.69 -5.90
C THR A 119 3.27 -10.67 -6.65
N GLU A 120 2.80 -11.00 -7.85
CA GLU A 120 1.85 -10.16 -8.60
C GLU A 120 0.48 -10.03 -7.88
N ALA A 121 0.05 -11.07 -7.18
CA ALA A 121 -1.18 -11.03 -6.39
C ALA A 121 -1.07 -10.07 -5.18
N ILE A 122 0.09 -10.00 -4.52
CA ILE A 122 0.34 -8.99 -3.46
C ILE A 122 0.10 -7.59 -4.03
N ASP A 123 0.73 -7.26 -5.15
CA ASP A 123 0.60 -5.96 -5.80
C ASP A 123 -0.86 -5.64 -6.12
N ARG A 124 -1.61 -6.64 -6.59
CA ARG A 124 -3.00 -6.49 -6.98
C ARG A 124 -3.95 -6.30 -5.81
N VAL A 125 -3.73 -7.01 -4.69
CA VAL A 125 -4.54 -6.85 -3.48
C VAL A 125 -4.26 -5.50 -2.82
N SER A 126 -3.00 -5.06 -2.77
CA SER A 126 -2.63 -3.79 -2.14
C SER A 126 -2.98 -2.55 -2.97
N MET A 127 -2.73 -2.57 -4.28
CA MET A 127 -2.76 -1.37 -5.14
C MET A 127 -3.78 -1.46 -6.28
N GLY A 128 -4.44 -2.61 -6.43
CA GLY A 128 -5.32 -2.89 -7.55
C GLY A 128 -4.59 -3.39 -8.80
N PRO A 129 -5.34 -3.71 -9.87
CA PRO A 129 -4.78 -4.29 -11.09
C PRO A 129 -3.90 -3.30 -11.87
N ALA A 130 -2.88 -3.83 -12.55
CA ALA A 130 -2.02 -3.08 -13.45
C ALA A 130 -2.81 -2.51 -14.65
N LYS A 131 -2.63 -1.22 -14.93
CA LYS A 131 -3.28 -0.51 -16.05
C LYS A 131 -2.44 -0.62 -17.32
N LYS A 132 -2.27 -1.82 -17.85
CA LYS A 132 -1.46 -2.08 -19.06
C LYS A 132 -1.91 -1.27 -20.30
N ASN A 133 -3.20 -0.94 -20.40
CA ASN A 133 -3.75 -0.20 -21.55
C ASN A 133 -3.71 1.34 -21.39
N LYS A 134 -3.17 1.86 -20.28
CA LYS A 134 -3.02 3.31 -20.12
C LYS A 134 -1.86 3.76 -21.02
N VAL A 135 -2.16 4.57 -22.03
CA VAL A 135 -1.13 5.21 -22.84
C VAL A 135 -0.42 6.24 -21.96
N ILE A 136 0.86 6.01 -21.67
CA ILE A 136 1.72 6.90 -20.89
C ILE A 136 2.73 7.51 -21.87
N SER A 137 2.93 8.82 -21.81
CA SER A 137 3.91 9.48 -22.67
C SER A 137 5.33 9.04 -22.28
N GLU A 138 6.27 9.05 -23.23
CA GLU A 138 7.67 8.73 -22.90
C GLU A 138 8.26 9.69 -21.86
N LYS A 139 7.83 10.95 -21.89
CA LYS A 139 8.21 11.96 -20.88
C LYS A 139 7.74 11.53 -19.50
N ASP A 140 6.46 11.18 -19.34
CA ASP A 140 5.89 10.77 -18.06
C ASP A 140 6.50 9.44 -17.58
N ARG A 141 6.78 8.51 -18.50
CA ARG A 141 7.40 7.24 -18.18
C ARG A 141 8.84 7.43 -17.66
N LYS A 142 9.60 8.32 -18.30
CA LYS A 142 10.94 8.73 -17.84
C LYS A 142 10.87 9.39 -16.47
N LEU A 143 9.92 10.29 -16.27
CA LEU A 143 9.72 10.97 -15.01
C LEU A 143 9.44 10.00 -13.87
N THR A 144 8.47 9.08 -14.04
CA THR A 144 8.17 8.03 -13.07
C THR A 144 9.39 7.14 -12.81
N ALA A 145 10.17 6.79 -13.84
CA ALA A 145 11.36 5.96 -13.65
C ALA A 145 12.41 6.63 -12.76
N TYR A 146 12.68 7.93 -12.95
CA TYR A 146 13.58 8.67 -12.08
C TYR A 146 13.01 8.89 -10.68
N HIS A 147 11.71 9.13 -10.56
CA HIS A 147 11.04 9.27 -9.28
C HIS A 147 11.18 7.99 -8.42
N GLU A 148 10.81 6.84 -8.98
CA GLU A 148 10.88 5.56 -8.26
C GLU A 148 12.32 5.11 -8.01
N ALA A 149 13.24 5.36 -8.97
CA ALA A 149 14.66 5.13 -8.76
C ALA A 149 15.21 6.00 -7.62
N GLY A 150 14.74 7.25 -7.50
CA GLY A 150 15.10 8.16 -6.42
C GLY A 150 14.74 7.62 -5.04
N HIS A 151 13.50 7.13 -4.86
CA HIS A 151 13.10 6.47 -3.61
C HIS A 151 13.97 5.26 -3.29
N GLY A 152 14.18 4.38 -4.26
CA GLY A 152 14.96 3.16 -4.07
C GLY A 152 16.41 3.45 -3.69
N LEU A 153 17.06 4.37 -4.41
CA LEU A 153 18.47 4.71 -4.20
C LEU A 153 18.69 5.41 -2.86
N VAL A 154 17.86 6.39 -2.53
CA VAL A 154 17.96 7.12 -1.25
C VAL A 154 17.74 6.16 -0.09
N SER A 155 16.71 5.30 -0.16
CA SER A 155 16.43 4.32 0.90
C SER A 155 17.57 3.32 1.10
N HIS A 156 18.35 3.02 0.05
CA HIS A 156 19.48 2.09 0.14
C HIS A 156 20.70 2.69 0.83
N PHE A 157 21.01 3.96 0.57
CA PHE A 157 22.23 4.61 1.08
C PHE A 157 22.03 5.39 2.37
N VAL A 158 20.80 5.79 2.71
CA VAL A 158 20.53 6.51 3.95
C VAL A 158 20.69 5.58 5.18
N PRO A 159 21.40 6.00 6.24
CA PRO A 159 21.45 5.23 7.48
C PRO A 159 20.06 5.08 8.10
N GLY A 160 19.69 3.86 8.50
CA GLY A 160 18.33 3.54 8.97
C GLY A 160 17.29 3.43 7.85
N GLY A 161 17.73 3.49 6.59
CA GLY A 161 16.90 3.24 5.42
C GLY A 161 16.46 1.79 5.31
N ARG A 162 15.32 1.57 4.66
CA ARG A 162 14.73 0.23 4.53
C ARG A 162 15.20 -0.41 3.23
N PRO A 163 15.57 -1.71 3.24
CA PRO A 163 15.90 -2.41 2.01
C PRO A 163 14.75 -2.40 1.01
N VAL A 164 15.08 -2.27 -0.27
CA VAL A 164 14.11 -2.26 -1.36
C VAL A 164 13.73 -3.70 -1.72
N ALA A 165 12.43 -4.00 -1.70
CA ALA A 165 11.90 -5.29 -2.14
C ALA A 165 11.65 -5.30 -3.66
N LYS A 166 11.02 -4.24 -4.19
CA LYS A 166 10.63 -4.14 -5.60
C LYS A 166 10.42 -2.68 -6.00
N ILE A 167 10.84 -2.32 -7.21
CA ILE A 167 10.55 -1.03 -7.84
C ILE A 167 9.80 -1.29 -9.15
N SER A 168 8.73 -0.55 -9.43
CA SER A 168 7.99 -0.68 -10.68
C SER A 168 7.46 0.66 -11.18
N ILE A 169 7.56 0.89 -12.48
CA ILE A 169 6.99 2.07 -13.16
C ILE A 169 5.63 1.76 -13.80
N VAL A 170 5.07 0.58 -13.53
CA VAL A 170 3.77 0.16 -14.05
C VAL A 170 2.66 0.79 -13.20
N SER A 171 1.81 1.60 -13.82
CA SER A 171 0.71 2.26 -13.12
C SER A 171 -0.31 1.26 -12.55
N ARG A 172 -0.63 1.41 -11.26
CA ARG A 172 -1.65 0.64 -10.53
C ARG A 172 -2.58 1.57 -9.76
N GLY A 173 -3.88 1.31 -9.80
CA GLY A 173 -4.85 2.14 -9.07
C GLY A 173 -4.70 3.63 -9.42
N HIS A 174 -4.38 4.45 -8.41
CA HIS A 174 -4.09 5.88 -8.56
C HIS A 174 -2.59 6.21 -8.73
N ALA A 175 -1.69 5.24 -8.52
CA ALA A 175 -0.25 5.42 -8.57
C ALA A 175 0.31 5.32 -10.00
N GLY A 176 1.29 6.18 -10.31
CA GLY A 176 2.02 6.18 -11.58
C GLY A 176 3.08 5.09 -11.68
N GLY A 177 3.78 4.87 -10.58
CA GLY A 177 4.71 3.77 -10.27
C GLY A 177 4.66 3.51 -8.76
N PHE A 178 5.50 2.61 -8.26
CA PHE A 178 5.69 2.42 -6.82
C PHE A 178 7.04 1.78 -6.49
N THR A 179 7.53 2.12 -5.30
CA THR A 179 8.65 1.45 -4.64
C THR A 179 8.13 0.74 -3.40
N ARG A 180 8.39 -0.56 -3.30
CA ARG A 180 8.08 -1.38 -2.13
C ARG A 180 9.34 -1.64 -1.34
N TRP A 181 9.31 -1.33 -0.06
CA TRP A 181 10.34 -1.67 0.89
C TRP A 181 10.04 -2.99 1.60
N GLU A 182 11.10 -3.63 2.06
CA GLU A 182 10.98 -4.68 3.06
C GLU A 182 10.39 -4.12 4.34
N GLN A 183 9.51 -4.90 4.96
CA GLN A 183 8.95 -4.53 6.24
C GLN A 183 9.28 -5.57 7.28
N GLU A 184 9.70 -5.06 8.43
CA GLU A 184 9.87 -5.84 9.63
C GLU A 184 8.70 -5.54 10.56
N ASP A 185 8.15 -6.56 11.20
CA ASP A 185 7.11 -6.43 12.22
C ASP A 185 7.75 -5.90 13.52
N GLN A 186 8.18 -4.64 13.50
CA GLN A 186 8.80 -3.97 14.64
C GLN A 186 7.78 -3.11 15.41
N SER A 187 7.90 -3.10 16.74
CA SER A 187 7.02 -2.33 17.61
C SER A 187 7.42 -0.87 17.79
N TYR A 188 8.69 -0.52 17.52
CA TYR A 188 9.25 0.79 17.80
C TYR A 188 10.12 1.27 16.63
N TYR A 189 10.12 2.58 16.41
CA TYR A 189 11.01 3.24 15.45
C TYR A 189 11.95 4.20 16.19
N SER A 190 13.22 4.18 15.81
CA SER A 190 14.22 5.14 16.24
C SER A 190 14.06 6.48 15.50
N ARG A 191 14.70 7.53 16.02
CA ARG A 191 14.76 8.84 15.35
C ARG A 191 15.39 8.73 13.96
N ASP A 192 16.47 7.97 13.84
CA ASP A 192 17.22 7.83 12.59
C ASP A 192 16.38 7.13 11.51
N GLU A 193 15.61 6.09 11.87
CA GLU A 193 14.71 5.40 10.93
C GLU A 193 13.56 6.30 10.45
N LEU A 194 13.00 7.14 11.32
CA LEU A 194 11.96 8.08 10.92
C LEU A 194 12.53 9.23 10.06
N GLU A 195 13.72 9.73 10.39
CA GLU A 195 14.44 10.69 9.52
C GLU A 195 14.80 10.07 8.17
N ALA A 196 15.16 8.78 8.13
CA ALA A 196 15.42 8.05 6.90
C ALA A 196 14.15 7.88 6.05
N GLN A 197 13.00 7.64 6.67
CA GLN A 197 11.70 7.61 5.96
C GLN A 197 11.36 8.97 5.34
N ILE A 198 11.55 10.07 6.09
CA ILE A 198 11.37 11.43 5.55
C ILE A 198 12.33 11.67 4.37
N THR A 199 13.60 11.32 4.53
CA THR A 199 14.63 11.49 3.48
C THR A 199 14.26 10.69 2.23
N THR A 200 13.80 9.45 2.40
CA THR A 200 13.36 8.57 1.31
C THR A 200 12.15 9.14 0.58
N ALA A 201 11.16 9.66 1.32
CA ALA A 201 9.98 10.31 0.73
C ALA A 201 10.35 11.55 -0.10
N MET A 202 11.37 12.32 0.33
CA MET A 202 11.87 13.45 -0.46
C MET A 202 12.66 13.03 -1.70
N GLY A 203 13.19 11.80 -1.72
CA GLY A 203 14.06 11.29 -2.78
C GLY A 203 13.43 11.26 -4.17
N GLY A 204 12.14 10.91 -4.29
CA GLY A 204 11.46 10.83 -5.57
C GLY A 204 11.42 12.17 -6.30
N ARG A 205 10.92 13.21 -5.62
CA ARG A 205 10.92 14.59 -6.17
C ARG A 205 12.33 15.11 -6.42
N SER A 206 13.27 14.88 -5.51
CA SER A 206 14.67 15.30 -5.70
C SER A 206 15.28 14.73 -6.98
N ALA A 207 15.01 13.46 -7.28
CA ALA A 207 15.45 12.82 -8.52
C ALA A 207 14.77 13.42 -9.77
N GLU A 208 13.47 13.72 -9.71
CA GLU A 208 12.75 14.41 -10.80
C GLU A 208 13.38 15.77 -11.11
N VAL A 209 13.61 16.60 -10.08
CA VAL A 209 14.17 17.94 -10.25
C VAL A 209 15.59 17.85 -10.82
N MET A 210 16.40 16.92 -10.32
CA MET A 210 17.78 16.72 -10.75
C MET A 210 17.89 16.29 -12.22
N LYS A 211 17.06 15.32 -12.66
CA LYS A 211 17.22 14.66 -13.97
C LYS A 211 16.23 15.12 -15.03
N CYS A 212 15.04 15.55 -14.63
CA CYS A 212 14.00 16.03 -15.52
C CYS A 212 13.83 17.56 -15.50
N GLY A 213 14.31 18.25 -14.46
CA GLY A 213 14.24 19.71 -14.34
C GLY A 213 12.82 20.26 -14.23
N ASP A 214 11.84 19.40 -13.89
CA ASP A 214 10.42 19.71 -13.84
C ASP A 214 9.88 19.34 -12.46
N ILE A 215 8.92 20.11 -11.94
CA ILE A 215 8.26 19.82 -10.66
C ILE A 215 6.87 19.29 -10.97
N THR A 216 6.59 18.06 -10.54
CA THR A 216 5.29 17.42 -10.82
C THR A 216 4.37 17.32 -9.62
N THR A 217 3.13 16.94 -9.88
CA THR A 217 2.14 16.62 -8.86
C THR A 217 2.29 15.19 -8.32
N GLY A 218 3.21 14.38 -8.87
CA GLY A 218 3.42 12.98 -8.49
C GLY A 218 3.84 12.80 -7.04
N ALA A 219 4.62 13.74 -6.51
CA ALA A 219 5.18 13.69 -5.16
C ALA A 219 4.21 14.10 -4.03
N THR A 220 2.93 14.34 -4.32
CA THR A 220 1.95 14.84 -3.32
C THR A 220 1.84 13.90 -2.11
N ASN A 221 1.70 12.60 -2.38
CA ASN A 221 1.55 11.58 -1.34
C ASN A 221 2.84 11.45 -0.49
N ASP A 222 4.01 11.66 -1.09
CA ASP A 222 5.28 11.60 -0.37
C ASP A 222 5.44 12.77 0.59
N PHE A 223 5.00 13.97 0.19
CA PHE A 223 4.95 15.12 1.09
C PHE A 223 3.97 14.94 2.23
N GLU A 224 2.78 14.40 1.96
CA GLU A 224 1.79 14.11 3.00
C GLU A 224 2.33 13.12 4.04
N GLN A 225 2.98 12.04 3.57
CA GLN A 225 3.62 11.05 4.44
C GLN A 225 4.77 11.66 5.23
N ALA A 226 5.72 12.32 4.58
CA ALA A 226 6.87 12.95 5.23
C ALA A 226 6.43 14.00 6.26
N THR A 227 5.43 14.82 5.93
CA THR A 227 4.86 15.82 6.83
C THR A 227 4.16 15.16 8.03
N THR A 228 3.45 14.05 7.81
CA THR A 228 2.79 13.32 8.88
C THR A 228 3.81 12.72 9.85
N ILE A 229 4.87 12.08 9.33
CA ILE A 229 5.95 11.52 10.13
C ILE A 229 6.64 12.63 10.93
N ALA A 230 7.05 13.72 10.27
CA ALA A 230 7.69 14.86 10.92
C ALA A 230 6.80 15.45 12.01
N ARG A 231 5.50 15.62 11.75
CA ARG A 231 4.54 16.11 12.74
C ARG A 231 4.44 15.16 13.95
N GLN A 232 4.41 13.85 13.74
CA GLN A 232 4.37 12.87 14.83
C GLN A 232 5.67 12.85 15.65
N MET A 233 6.82 12.93 14.98
CA MET A 233 8.14 13.06 15.63
C MET A 233 8.17 14.23 16.61
N ILE A 234 7.70 15.39 16.18
CA ILE A 234 7.70 16.62 16.99
C ILE A 234 6.59 16.59 18.06
N MET A 235 5.35 16.26 17.68
CA MET A 235 4.19 16.41 18.56
C MET A 235 3.96 15.25 19.52
N ARG A 236 4.37 14.03 19.16
CA ARG A 236 4.03 12.79 19.88
C ARG A 236 5.22 12.07 20.46
N TYR A 237 6.30 11.94 19.69
CA TYR A 237 7.44 11.12 20.07
C TYR A 237 8.52 11.88 20.84
N GLY A 238 8.40 13.21 20.95
CA GLY A 238 9.39 14.03 21.64
C GLY A 238 10.74 14.08 20.92
N MET A 239 10.77 13.83 19.62
CA MET A 239 12.00 13.79 18.81
C MET A 239 12.42 15.18 18.30
N SER A 240 12.19 16.21 19.10
CA SER A 240 12.63 17.57 18.86
C SER A 240 13.50 18.02 20.01
N ASP A 241 14.64 18.63 19.71
CA ASP A 241 15.57 19.17 20.71
C ASP A 241 14.94 20.36 21.49
N ARG A 242 13.94 21.03 20.90
CA ARG A 242 13.23 22.18 21.51
C ARG A 242 11.95 21.78 22.24
N LEU A 243 11.33 20.65 21.89
CA LEU A 243 9.98 20.26 22.33
C LEU A 243 9.89 18.83 22.92
N THR A 244 10.99 18.31 23.47
CA THR A 244 11.17 16.89 23.84
C THR A 244 10.17 16.30 24.84
N HIS A 245 9.77 17.06 25.87
CA HIS A 245 9.17 16.47 27.09
C HIS A 245 7.65 16.54 27.16
N ARG A 246 6.95 16.92 26.08
CA ARG A 246 5.49 17.11 26.09
C ARG A 246 4.84 16.52 24.85
N SER A 247 3.67 15.92 25.01
CA SER A 247 2.81 15.56 23.89
C SER A 247 1.86 16.71 23.57
N PHE A 248 1.78 17.07 22.29
CA PHE A 248 0.98 18.16 21.77
C PHE A 248 -0.22 17.65 21.00
N GLY A 249 -1.34 18.37 21.14
CA GLY A 249 -2.65 17.99 20.63
C GLY A 249 -3.26 16.86 21.45
N ARG A 250 -4.55 16.89 21.75
CA ARG A 250 -5.27 15.69 22.17
C ARG A 250 -6.10 15.20 21.00
N LYS A 251 -5.89 13.93 20.60
CA LYS A 251 -6.94 13.20 19.87
C LYS A 251 -8.01 12.89 20.90
N GLN A 252 -8.93 13.81 21.13
CA GLN A 252 -10.14 13.48 21.86
C GLN A 252 -11.02 12.72 20.86
N GLU A 253 -11.06 11.39 20.98
CA GLU A 253 -12.00 10.52 20.24
C GLU A 253 -13.43 10.73 20.75
N VAL A 254 -13.91 11.98 20.84
CA VAL A 254 -15.32 12.26 21.13
C VAL A 254 -16.04 12.31 19.80
N ILE A 255 -16.36 11.13 19.27
CA ILE A 255 -17.17 10.98 18.05
C ILE A 255 -18.64 11.20 18.45
N PHE A 256 -19.02 12.46 18.66
CA PHE A 256 -20.43 12.85 18.68
C PHE A 256 -20.83 13.25 17.25
N LEU A 257 -21.96 12.71 16.79
CA LEU A 257 -22.49 12.82 15.42
C LEU A 257 -22.31 14.24 14.81
N GLY A 258 -21.44 14.36 13.81
CA GLY A 258 -21.45 15.50 12.88
C GLY A 258 -20.57 16.70 13.21
N ARG A 259 -19.59 16.60 14.13
CA ARG A 259 -18.50 17.58 14.21
C ARG A 259 -17.21 16.99 13.68
N GLU A 260 -16.59 17.72 12.73
CA GLU A 260 -15.25 17.46 12.24
C GLU A 260 -14.29 17.18 13.41
N MET A 261 -13.36 16.25 13.20
CA MET A 261 -12.27 15.95 14.12
C MET A 261 -11.45 17.20 14.41
N SER A 262 -11.88 18.02 15.38
CA SER A 262 -11.09 19.13 15.86
C SER A 262 -10.04 18.54 16.81
N GLU A 263 -8.78 18.48 16.38
CA GLU A 263 -7.69 18.27 17.32
C GLU A 263 -7.76 19.36 18.38
N GLU A 264 -7.97 18.97 19.64
CA GLU A 264 -7.98 19.93 20.73
C GLU A 264 -6.55 20.47 20.90
N ARG A 265 -6.35 21.73 20.47
CA ARG A 265 -5.08 22.44 20.59
C ARG A 265 -4.84 22.75 22.06
N ASN A 266 -3.97 21.96 22.69
CA ASN A 266 -3.56 22.15 24.09
C ASN A 266 -2.24 22.94 24.23
N TYR A 267 -1.90 23.78 23.26
CA TYR A 267 -0.67 24.57 23.21
C TYR A 267 -0.92 25.99 22.67
N SER A 268 0.00 26.90 22.96
CA SER A 268 -0.11 28.30 22.55
C SER A 268 0.28 28.53 21.08
N LEU A 269 -0.18 29.63 20.49
CA LEU A 269 0.23 30.05 19.13
C LEU A 269 1.75 30.18 18.97
N LYS A 270 2.45 30.62 20.03
CA LYS A 270 3.93 30.66 20.03
C LYS A 270 4.54 29.27 19.91
N THR A 271 3.93 28.27 20.55
CA THR A 271 4.39 26.87 20.47
C THR A 271 4.07 26.28 19.10
N GLU A 272 2.91 26.61 18.52
CA GLU A 272 2.52 26.22 17.17
C GLU A 272 3.54 26.69 16.13
N GLN A 273 3.97 27.95 16.18
CA GLN A 273 5.04 28.47 15.31
C GLN A 273 6.36 27.69 15.46
N VAL A 274 6.69 27.27 16.68
CA VAL A 274 7.90 26.45 16.92
C VAL A 274 7.72 25.05 16.32
N ILE A 275 6.55 24.43 16.49
CA ILE A 275 6.22 23.13 15.89
C ILE A 275 6.37 23.20 14.37
N ASP A 276 5.76 24.19 13.72
CA ASP A 276 5.84 24.34 12.25
C ASP A 276 7.28 24.58 11.79
N SER A 277 8.06 25.38 12.51
CA SER A 277 9.48 25.60 12.19
C SER A 277 10.34 24.33 12.33
N GLU A 278 10.02 23.47 13.29
CA GLU A 278 10.74 22.20 13.48
C GLU A 278 10.35 21.17 12.43
N ILE A 279 9.09 21.13 12.00
CA ILE A 279 8.63 20.30 10.89
C ILE A 279 9.36 20.71 9.60
N ASP A 280 9.35 22.00 9.26
CA ASP A 280 10.04 22.53 8.08
C ASP A 280 11.55 22.22 8.13
N ARG A 281 12.18 22.31 9.30
CA ARG A 281 13.58 21.91 9.50
C ARG A 281 13.81 20.43 9.17
N LEU A 282 12.97 19.52 9.66
CA LEU A 282 13.10 18.09 9.38
C LEU A 282 12.93 17.79 7.89
N LEU A 283 11.92 18.38 7.24
CA LEU A 283 11.64 18.17 5.82
C LEU A 283 12.79 18.69 4.95
N LYS A 284 13.29 19.91 5.22
CA LYS A 284 14.44 20.49 4.50
C LYS A 284 15.72 19.69 4.70
N ASN A 285 15.97 19.20 5.91
CA ASN A 285 17.12 18.35 6.17
C ASN A 285 17.02 17.02 5.40
N GLY A 286 15.82 16.44 5.32
CA GLY A 286 15.55 15.26 4.51
C GLY A 286 15.80 15.52 3.02
N GLU A 287 15.29 16.62 2.47
CA GLU A 287 15.52 17.01 1.07
C GLU A 287 17.01 17.24 0.78
N ASN A 288 17.73 17.93 1.67
CA ASN A 288 19.18 18.17 1.52
C ASN A 288 19.98 16.86 1.52
N LYS A 289 19.70 15.95 2.47
CA LYS A 289 20.33 14.62 2.53
C LYS A 289 20.01 13.80 1.28
N ALA A 290 18.76 13.82 0.82
CA ALA A 290 18.36 13.12 -0.40
C ALA A 290 19.12 13.65 -1.62
N ASN A 291 19.23 14.98 -1.77
CA ASN A 291 20.01 15.60 -2.84
C ASN A 291 21.49 15.24 -2.77
N GLU A 292 22.10 15.20 -1.58
CA GLU A 292 23.50 14.80 -1.40
C GLU A 292 23.74 13.35 -1.85
N ILE A 293 22.87 12.42 -1.44
CA ILE A 293 22.94 11.00 -1.82
C ILE A 293 22.77 10.84 -3.34
N LEU A 294 21.76 11.49 -3.92
CA LEU A 294 21.47 11.39 -5.34
C LEU A 294 22.58 11.98 -6.21
N ASN A 295 23.19 13.10 -5.78
CA ASN A 295 24.33 13.70 -6.50
C ASN A 295 25.58 12.81 -6.39
N THR A 296 25.82 12.20 -5.22
CA THR A 296 26.98 11.32 -5.02
C THR A 296 26.89 10.05 -5.85
N HIS A 297 25.66 9.54 -6.08
CA HIS A 297 25.39 8.29 -6.78
C HIS A 297 24.64 8.50 -8.11
N GLU A 298 24.93 9.60 -8.80
CA GLU A 298 24.24 10.01 -10.02
C GLU A 298 24.29 8.93 -11.13
N ASP A 299 25.43 8.27 -11.30
CA ASP A 299 25.62 7.21 -12.30
C ASP A 299 24.76 5.97 -12.01
N ILE A 300 24.58 5.65 -10.72
CA ILE A 300 23.76 4.52 -10.27
C ILE A 300 22.28 4.87 -10.47
N LEU A 301 21.87 6.11 -10.17
CA LEU A 301 20.52 6.59 -10.43
C LEU A 301 20.12 6.42 -11.90
N ASP A 302 21.00 6.85 -12.82
CA ASP A 302 20.78 6.69 -14.26
C ASP A 302 20.72 5.21 -14.65
N SER A 303 21.57 4.37 -14.06
CA SER A 303 21.57 2.92 -14.33
C SER A 303 20.26 2.26 -13.90
N VAL A 304 19.76 2.57 -12.71
CA VAL A 304 18.49 2.07 -12.18
C VAL A 304 17.31 2.58 -13.02
N ALA A 305 17.25 3.88 -13.32
CA ALA A 305 16.17 4.47 -14.12
C ALA A 305 16.13 3.90 -15.55
N ASN A 306 17.28 3.73 -16.19
CA ASN A 306 17.37 3.12 -17.52
C ASN A 306 16.96 1.64 -17.52
N PHE A 307 17.30 0.91 -16.46
CA PHE A 307 16.83 -0.46 -16.30
C PHE A 307 15.30 -0.51 -16.18
N LEU A 308 14.71 0.34 -15.34
CA LEU A 308 13.25 0.46 -15.19
C LEU A 308 12.58 0.85 -16.51
N LEU A 309 13.18 1.75 -17.30
CA LEU A 309 12.63 2.13 -18.61
C LEU A 309 12.62 0.97 -19.62
N LYS A 310 13.51 -0.01 -19.46
CA LYS A 310 13.63 -1.17 -20.36
C LYS A 310 12.80 -2.36 -19.88
N HIS A 311 12.74 -2.60 -18.58
CA HIS A 311 12.15 -3.81 -17.98
C HIS A 311 10.89 -3.54 -17.14
N GLU A 312 10.51 -2.27 -16.96
CA GLU A 312 9.35 -1.78 -16.21
C GLU A 312 9.34 -2.08 -14.70
N THR A 313 10.09 -3.08 -14.26
CA THR A 313 10.15 -3.57 -12.89
C THR A 313 11.56 -4.04 -12.56
N LEU A 314 11.95 -3.87 -11.30
CA LEU A 314 13.25 -4.24 -10.74
C LEU A 314 13.03 -4.88 -9.36
N ASP A 315 13.37 -6.14 -9.21
CA ASP A 315 13.27 -6.87 -7.94
C ASP A 315 14.51 -6.66 -7.05
N ARG A 316 14.43 -7.03 -5.77
CA ARG A 316 15.51 -6.89 -4.77
C ARG A 316 16.90 -7.30 -5.28
N ASP A 317 17.03 -8.52 -5.78
CA ASP A 317 18.33 -9.04 -6.23
C ASP A 317 18.86 -8.26 -7.44
N GLN A 318 17.97 -7.90 -8.37
CA GLN A 318 18.33 -7.11 -9.54
C GLN A 318 18.73 -5.68 -9.15
N PHE A 319 18.04 -5.08 -8.18
CA PHE A 319 18.39 -3.77 -7.65
C PHE A 319 19.79 -3.80 -7.02
N ARG A 320 20.08 -4.80 -6.18
CA ARG A 320 21.41 -4.98 -5.60
C ARG A 320 22.47 -5.15 -6.70
N ASP A 321 22.21 -5.98 -7.71
CA ASP A 321 23.15 -6.20 -8.81
C ASP A 321 23.45 -4.88 -9.57
N VAL A 322 22.42 -4.08 -9.86
CA VAL A 322 22.59 -2.78 -10.56
C VAL A 322 23.37 -1.79 -9.69
N VAL A 323 23.10 -1.74 -8.38
CA VAL A 323 23.82 -0.86 -7.45
C VAL A 323 25.29 -1.28 -7.30
N GLU A 324 25.59 -2.57 -7.32
CA GLU A 324 26.95 -3.12 -7.29
C GLU A 324 27.70 -3.03 -8.64
N GLY A 325 27.06 -2.49 -9.69
CA GLY A 325 27.64 -2.38 -11.03
C GLY A 325 27.75 -3.72 -11.77
N LYS A 326 27.01 -4.73 -11.33
CA LYS A 326 26.92 -6.04 -11.99
C LYS A 326 25.77 -6.05 -13.01
N ILE A 327 25.89 -6.89 -14.04
CA ILE A 327 24.79 -7.10 -14.98
C ILE A 327 23.69 -7.90 -14.25
N PRO A 328 22.48 -7.35 -14.06
CA PRO A 328 21.43 -8.02 -13.31
C PRO A 328 21.00 -9.32 -13.99
N ILE A 329 20.86 -10.38 -13.20
CA ILE A 329 20.42 -11.68 -13.71
C ILE A 329 18.95 -11.56 -14.14
N MET A 330 18.70 -11.70 -15.44
CA MET A 330 17.32 -11.79 -15.94
C MET A 330 16.76 -13.17 -15.63
N LYS A 331 15.77 -13.26 -14.73
CA LYS A 331 14.90 -14.44 -14.69
C LYS A 331 14.18 -14.50 -16.03
N LYS A 332 14.30 -15.63 -16.75
CA LYS A 332 13.62 -15.83 -18.05
C LYS A 332 12.11 -15.67 -17.84
N VAL A 333 11.54 -14.61 -18.41
CA VAL A 333 10.10 -14.54 -18.66
C VAL A 333 9.83 -15.48 -19.84
N ASP A 334 8.96 -16.47 -19.67
CA ASP A 334 8.53 -17.35 -20.76
C ASP A 334 8.00 -16.50 -21.93
N GLU A 335 8.60 -16.67 -23.12
CA GLU A 335 8.37 -15.90 -24.34
C GLU A 335 6.99 -16.14 -25.01
N ASN A 336 5.95 -16.55 -24.27
CA ASN A 336 4.62 -16.81 -24.83
C ASN A 336 3.66 -15.61 -24.80
N ASP A 337 4.10 -14.42 -24.41
CA ASP A 337 3.28 -13.20 -24.44
C ASP A 337 3.45 -12.37 -25.74
N LYS A 338 3.52 -13.06 -26.89
CA LYS A 338 3.41 -12.43 -28.23
C LYS A 338 2.12 -12.86 -28.92
N SER A 339 1.04 -12.18 -28.57
CA SER A 339 -0.23 -12.16 -29.32
C SER A 339 -1.00 -10.96 -28.77
N THR A 340 -1.05 -9.79 -29.40
CA THR A 340 -1.48 -9.54 -30.78
C THR A 340 -0.99 -8.15 -31.24
N ALA A 341 -0.31 -8.10 -32.39
CA ALA A 341 -0.25 -6.87 -33.19
C ALA A 341 -1.41 -6.91 -34.19
N PRO A 342 -2.10 -5.78 -34.49
CA PRO A 342 -3.13 -5.75 -35.52
C PRO A 342 -2.43 -5.76 -36.89
N SER A 343 -2.73 -6.78 -37.70
CA SER A 343 -2.31 -6.85 -39.11
C SER A 343 -3.10 -5.83 -39.93
N GLU A 344 -2.41 -4.88 -40.55
CA GLU A 344 -2.96 -4.08 -41.64
C GLU A 344 -3.04 -4.92 -42.92
N GLY A 345 -4.21 -4.86 -43.57
CA GLY A 345 -4.35 -4.94 -45.03
C GLY A 345 -4.53 -6.32 -45.64
N GLU A 346 -5.78 -6.65 -45.98
CA GLU A 346 -6.05 -7.17 -47.33
C GLU A 346 -7.48 -6.84 -47.78
N THR A 347 -7.52 -6.16 -48.92
CA THR A 347 -8.69 -5.65 -49.62
C THR A 347 -9.29 -6.77 -50.46
N LEU A 348 -10.56 -7.10 -50.27
CA LEU A 348 -11.32 -7.88 -51.25
C LEU A 348 -12.63 -7.16 -51.58
N THR A 349 -12.61 -6.56 -52.77
CA THR A 349 -13.74 -6.10 -53.57
C THR A 349 -14.73 -7.23 -53.89
N ASN A 350 -16.04 -7.01 -53.68
CA ASN A 350 -17.06 -6.91 -54.74
C ASN A 350 -18.49 -7.16 -54.21
N THR A 351 -19.31 -6.10 -54.29
CA THR A 351 -20.57 -6.04 -55.03
C THR A 351 -21.47 -7.29 -55.07
N LYS A 352 -22.61 -7.27 -54.35
CA LYS A 352 -23.98 -7.34 -54.94
C LYS A 352 -25.11 -7.46 -53.89
N LEU A 353 -26.13 -6.62 -54.12
CA LEU A 353 -27.57 -6.90 -54.06
C LEU A 353 -28.29 -7.02 -52.69
N GLN A 354 -28.98 -5.92 -52.39
CA GLN A 354 -30.44 -5.83 -52.18
C GLN A 354 -31.11 -6.42 -50.92
N ASN A 355 -31.75 -5.47 -50.22
CA ASN A 355 -33.14 -5.44 -49.77
C ASN A 355 -33.56 -6.00 -48.39
N LYS A 356 -34.32 -5.11 -47.71
CA LYS A 356 -35.40 -5.35 -46.72
C LYS A 356 -34.90 -5.82 -45.34
N LYS A 357 -35.25 -5.23 -44.20
CA LYS A 357 -36.45 -4.49 -43.79
C LYS A 357 -36.16 -3.75 -42.47
N SER A 358 -36.84 -2.63 -42.28
CA SER A 358 -36.95 -1.80 -41.09
C SER A 358 -37.60 -2.50 -39.88
N GLY A 359 -37.09 -2.24 -38.67
CA GLY A 359 -37.73 -2.52 -37.37
C GLY A 359 -37.45 -1.37 -36.38
N PRO A 360 -38.40 -0.99 -35.50
CA PRO A 360 -38.47 0.36 -34.93
C PRO A 360 -37.72 0.54 -33.58
N LYS A 361 -37.37 1.81 -33.30
CA LYS A 361 -36.76 2.31 -32.05
C LYS A 361 -37.70 2.16 -30.84
N PRO A 362 -37.15 1.96 -29.62
CA PRO A 362 -37.93 2.02 -28.38
C PRO A 362 -38.13 3.47 -27.91
N GLN A 363 -39.36 3.77 -27.50
CA GLN A 363 -39.78 5.01 -26.83
C GLN A 363 -39.38 4.99 -25.34
N ALA A 364 -38.96 6.16 -24.86
CA ALA A 364 -38.77 6.49 -23.46
C ALA A 364 -40.04 7.10 -22.86
N THR A 365 -40.31 6.80 -21.59
CA THR A 365 -41.14 7.46 -20.56
C THR A 365 -41.26 6.45 -19.40
N SER A 366 -41.08 6.72 -18.11
CA SER A 366 -41.07 7.94 -17.29
C SER A 366 -40.25 7.69 -16.02
#